data_AF-A0A497JFT8-F1
#
_entry.id   AF-A0A497JFT8-F1
#
_cell.length_a   1.000
_cell.length_b   1.000
_cell.length_c   1.000
_cell.angle_alpha   90.00
_cell.angle_beta   90.00
_cell.angle_gamma   90.00
#
_symmetry.space_group_name_H-M   'P 1'
#
loop_
_entity.id
_entity.type
_entity.pdbx_description
1 polymer ?
#
loop_
_entity_poly.entity_id
_entity_poly.type
_entity_poly.pdbx_seq_one_letter_code
_entity_poly.pdbx_strand_id
1 'polypeptide(L)'
;MLVVFDFDGVLADPVFSIATIAHKAYCKLYHKIPLEFVVKAIRDAKHVLRAGPDIMPVVLLAVEGKNLKRLTREELLEFEKSLGKKLSKLEQAYYQPKVSLRKNKKYWASLFRPHKTALAQFKKVMKKHKVLIATTRHREDILVCFDNWGVRFDENNIVDLRISKDKQEQFR
;
A
#
# COMPACT_ATOMS: atom_id res chain seq x y z
N MET A 1 -13.52 18.46 19.55
CA MET A 1 -12.16 18.14 19.06
C MET A 1 -12.25 17.46 17.71
N LEU A 2 -11.40 17.87 16.77
CA LEU A 2 -11.22 17.26 15.46
C LEU A 2 -10.05 16.29 15.55
N VAL A 3 -10.19 15.07 15.02
CA VAL A 3 -9.11 14.08 14.98
C VAL A 3 -8.90 13.62 13.56
N VAL A 4 -7.64 13.54 13.12
CA VAL A 4 -7.31 13.07 11.77
C VAL A 4 -6.52 11.77 11.83
N PHE A 5 -6.89 10.81 10.98
CA PHE A 5 -6.19 9.55 10.79
C PHE A 5 -5.59 9.46 9.39
N ASP A 6 -4.40 8.88 9.30
CA ASP A 6 -3.89 8.33 8.06
C ASP A 6 -4.44 6.92 7.81
N PHE A 7 -4.92 6.65 6.60
CA PHE A 7 -5.53 5.36 6.30
C PHE A 7 -4.49 4.23 6.29
N ASP A 8 -3.45 4.33 5.45
CA ASP A 8 -2.46 3.25 5.26
C ASP A 8 -1.43 3.11 6.39
N GLY A 9 -1.18 4.19 7.12
CA GLY A 9 -0.22 4.18 8.24
C GLY A 9 -0.84 3.76 9.57
N VAL A 10 -2.17 3.88 9.72
CA VAL A 10 -2.85 3.67 11.01
C VAL A 10 -3.97 2.64 10.92
N LEU A 11 -4.85 2.73 9.92
CA LEU A 11 -6.07 1.94 9.87
C LEU A 11 -5.93 0.64 9.06
N ALA A 12 -5.19 0.68 7.96
CA ALA A 12 -5.04 -0.42 7.01
C ALA A 12 -3.59 -0.92 6.96
N ASP A 13 -3.39 -2.23 6.82
CA ASP A 13 -2.13 -2.82 6.41
C ASP A 13 -2.11 -2.96 4.87
N PRO A 14 -1.38 -2.10 4.12
CA PRO A 14 -1.37 -2.15 2.67
C PRO A 14 -0.50 -3.27 2.11
N VAL A 15 0.28 -3.98 2.94
CA VAL A 15 1.28 -4.97 2.49
C VAL A 15 0.67 -6.00 1.54
N PHE A 16 -0.53 -6.50 1.84
CA PHE A 16 -1.16 -7.52 1.01
C PHE A 16 -1.59 -6.98 -0.36
N SER A 17 -2.08 -5.73 -0.41
CA SER A 17 -2.40 -5.06 -1.68
C SER A 17 -1.15 -4.83 -2.54
N ILE A 18 -0.07 -4.34 -1.93
CA ILE A 18 1.23 -4.09 -2.57
C ILE A 18 1.81 -5.41 -3.11
N ALA A 19 1.85 -6.44 -2.26
CA ALA A 19 2.36 -7.75 -2.63
C ALA A 19 1.54 -8.41 -3.74
N THR A 20 0.21 -8.27 -3.73
CA THR A 20 -0.66 -8.82 -4.80
C THR A 20 -0.37 -8.16 -6.15
N ILE A 21 -0.16 -6.85 -6.16
CA ILE A 21 0.21 -6.11 -7.38
C ILE A 21 1.59 -6.56 -7.86
N ALA A 22 2.58 -6.58 -6.98
CA ALA A 22 3.95 -6.99 -7.29
C ALA A 22 4.03 -8.45 -7.77
N HIS A 23 3.28 -9.35 -7.14
CA HIS A 23 3.18 -10.76 -7.52
C HIS A 23 2.66 -10.92 -8.95
N LYS A 24 1.57 -10.22 -9.30
CA LYS A 24 1.02 -10.23 -10.66
C LYS A 24 2.01 -9.66 -11.67
N ALA A 25 2.70 -8.58 -11.33
CA ALA A 25 3.71 -7.97 -12.19
C ALA A 25 4.90 -8.92 -12.43
N TYR A 26 5.43 -9.50 -11.36
CA TYR A 26 6.53 -10.46 -11.42
C TYR A 26 6.16 -11.69 -12.25
N CYS A 27 5.03 -12.33 -11.96
CA CYS A 27 4.60 -13.54 -12.68
C CYS A 27 4.32 -13.28 -14.17
N LYS A 28 4.01 -12.04 -14.54
CA LYS A 28 3.83 -11.63 -15.95
C LYS A 28 5.17 -11.49 -16.69
N LEU A 29 6.21 -11.00 -16.00
CA LEU A 29 7.51 -10.73 -16.62
C LEU A 29 8.47 -11.92 -16.55
N TYR A 30 8.32 -12.76 -15.53
CA TYR A 30 9.26 -13.82 -15.20
C TYR A 30 8.53 -15.16 -15.09
N HIS A 31 8.62 -15.83 -13.95
CA HIS A 31 7.99 -17.12 -13.68
C HIS A 31 7.04 -17.01 -12.48
N LYS A 32 6.24 -18.07 -12.27
CA LYS A 32 5.31 -18.14 -11.15
C LYS A 32 6.06 -18.33 -9.84
N ILE A 33 5.70 -17.54 -8.84
CA ILE A 33 6.14 -17.69 -7.44
C ILE A 33 4.91 -17.64 -6.52
N PRO A 34 4.98 -18.17 -5.29
CA PRO A 34 3.90 -18.03 -4.31
C PRO A 34 3.65 -16.56 -3.93
N LEU A 35 2.40 -16.17 -3.68
CA LEU A 35 2.08 -14.81 -3.22
C LEU A 35 2.65 -14.56 -1.82
N GLU A 36 2.63 -15.58 -0.96
CA GLU A 36 3.12 -15.56 0.41
C GLU A 36 4.62 -15.21 0.46
N PHE A 37 5.38 -15.66 -0.55
CA PHE A 37 6.78 -15.30 -0.72
C PHE A 37 6.94 -13.79 -0.93
N VAL A 38 6.14 -13.20 -1.83
CA VAL A 38 6.15 -11.75 -2.09
C VAL A 38 5.69 -10.97 -0.87
N VAL A 39 4.63 -11.43 -0.18
CA VAL A 39 4.17 -10.81 1.08
C VAL A 39 5.28 -10.78 2.12
N LYS A 40 6.01 -11.90 2.29
CA LYS A 40 7.14 -11.98 3.22
C LYS A 40 8.26 -11.01 2.81
N ALA A 41 8.59 -10.95 1.51
CA ALA A 41 9.63 -10.03 1.02
C ALA A 41 9.31 -8.57 1.34
N ILE A 42 8.07 -8.13 1.07
CA ILE A 42 7.63 -6.76 1.37
C ILE A 42 7.61 -6.47 2.88
N ARG A 43 7.26 -7.45 3.72
CA ARG A 43 7.32 -7.30 5.19
C ARG A 43 8.76 -7.16 5.67
N ASP A 44 9.65 -8.04 5.21
CA ASP A 44 11.05 -8.08 5.64
C ASP A 44 11.82 -6.84 5.19
N ALA A 45 11.41 -6.18 4.10
CA ALA A 45 12.01 -4.96 3.57
C ALA A 45 11.29 -3.66 3.97
N LYS A 46 10.25 -3.70 4.82
CA LYS A 46 9.37 -2.54 5.09
C LYS A 46 10.14 -1.29 5.53
N HIS A 47 11.27 -1.45 6.22
CA HIS A 47 12.10 -0.35 6.72
C HIS A 47 12.81 0.45 5.63
N VAL A 48 13.08 -0.14 4.46
CA VAL A 48 13.74 0.53 3.31
C VAL A 48 12.79 1.02 2.24
N LEU A 49 11.53 0.56 2.24
CA LEU A 49 10.51 0.97 1.28
C LEU A 49 10.07 2.43 1.54
N ARG A 50 10.09 3.24 0.49
CA ARG A 50 9.69 4.66 0.47
C ARG A 50 8.62 4.93 -0.58
N ALA A 51 8.66 4.22 -1.71
CA ALA A 51 7.74 4.44 -2.82
C ALA A 51 7.44 3.14 -3.61
N GLY A 52 6.47 3.23 -4.53
CA GLY A 52 6.12 2.11 -5.42
C GLY A 52 7.27 1.56 -6.27
N PRO A 53 8.20 2.39 -6.79
CA PRO A 53 9.39 1.92 -7.50
C PRO A 53 10.25 0.91 -6.76
N ASP A 54 10.36 1.03 -5.43
CA ASP A 54 11.20 0.16 -4.59
C ASP A 54 10.69 -1.29 -4.54
N ILE A 55 9.40 -1.51 -4.82
CA ILE A 55 8.71 -2.76 -4.58
C ILE A 55 9.24 -3.88 -5.47
N MET A 56 9.38 -3.63 -6.77
CA MET A 56 9.86 -4.65 -7.71
C MET A 56 11.34 -5.01 -7.49
N PRO A 57 12.27 -4.05 -7.30
CA PRO A 57 13.64 -4.31 -6.86
C PRO A 57 13.72 -5.21 -5.62
N VAL A 58 12.91 -4.94 -4.58
CA VAL A 58 12.85 -5.80 -3.38
C VAL A 58 12.40 -7.22 -3.70
N VAL A 59 11.42 -7.40 -4.58
CA VAL A 59 10.98 -8.74 -4.99
C VAL A 59 12.09 -9.48 -5.74
N LEU A 60 12.84 -8.79 -6.61
CA LEU A 60 13.98 -9.40 -7.33
C LEU A 60 15.08 -9.82 -6.35
N LEU A 61 15.48 -8.95 -5.43
CA LEU A 61 16.46 -9.27 -4.38
C LEU A 61 16.01 -10.45 -3.51
N ALA A 62 14.71 -10.57 -3.23
CA ALA A 62 14.15 -11.71 -2.52
C ALA A 62 14.38 -13.02 -3.28
N VAL A 63 14.11 -13.02 -4.60
CA VAL A 63 14.27 -14.17 -5.49
C VAL A 63 15.75 -14.56 -5.61
N GLU A 64 16.65 -13.59 -5.59
CA GLU A 64 18.11 -13.79 -5.55
C GLU A 64 18.62 -14.30 -4.18
N GLY A 65 17.73 -14.50 -3.20
CA GLY A 65 18.07 -15.04 -1.88
C GLY A 65 18.69 -14.02 -0.92
N LYS A 66 18.62 -12.71 -1.22
CA LYS A 66 19.14 -11.66 -0.33
C LYS A 66 18.36 -11.63 0.98
N ASN A 67 19.07 -11.43 2.09
CA ASN A 67 18.45 -11.25 3.40
C ASN A 67 17.87 -9.84 3.54
N LEU A 68 16.59 -9.69 3.18
CA LEU A 68 15.89 -8.41 3.15
C LEU A 68 15.78 -7.71 4.51
N LYS A 69 15.79 -8.44 5.62
CA LYS A 69 15.75 -7.83 6.97
C LYS A 69 16.98 -7.01 7.30
N ARG A 70 18.10 -7.28 6.62
CA ARG A 70 19.38 -6.57 6.76
C ARG A 70 19.66 -5.64 5.59
N LEU A 71 18.77 -5.59 4.60
CA LEU A 71 18.91 -4.72 3.44
C LEU A 71 18.93 -3.26 3.90
N THR A 72 19.94 -2.50 3.48
CA THR A 72 20.02 -1.06 3.73
C THR A 72 19.37 -0.28 2.58
N ARG A 73 19.13 1.02 2.79
CA ARG A 73 18.58 1.86 1.72
C ARG A 73 19.60 2.06 0.60
N GLU A 74 20.86 2.19 0.96
CA GLU A 74 21.99 2.36 0.06
C GLU A 74 22.13 1.13 -0.85
N GLU A 75 22.08 -0.08 -0.28
CA GLU A 75 22.11 -1.34 -1.07
C GLU A 75 20.94 -1.44 -2.05
N LEU A 76 19.73 -1.03 -1.65
CA LEU A 76 18.57 -1.00 -2.52
C LEU A 76 18.76 0.00 -3.68
N LEU A 77 19.25 1.21 -3.38
CA LEU A 77 19.53 2.23 -4.39
C LEU A 77 20.62 1.80 -5.38
N GLU A 78 21.67 1.12 -4.91
CA GLU A 78 22.71 0.55 -5.76
C GLU A 78 22.13 -0.52 -6.69
N PHE A 79 21.28 -1.39 -6.16
CA PHE A 79 20.60 -2.39 -6.97
C PHE A 79 19.68 -1.75 -8.02
N GLU A 80 18.89 -0.75 -7.64
CA GLU A 80 18.06 0.04 -8.56
C GLU A 80 18.87 0.68 -9.69
N LYS A 81 20.04 1.26 -9.37
CA LYS A 81 20.98 1.79 -10.38
C LYS A 81 21.46 0.70 -11.33
N SER A 82 21.76 -0.49 -10.81
CA SER A 82 22.24 -1.62 -11.63
C SER A 82 21.18 -2.13 -12.62
N LEU A 83 19.89 -1.98 -12.30
CA LEU A 83 18.78 -2.32 -13.21
C LEU A 83 18.71 -1.36 -14.41
N GLY A 84 19.19 -0.12 -14.28
CA GLY A 84 19.19 0.89 -15.33
C GLY A 84 17.83 1.03 -16.01
N LYS A 85 17.80 0.92 -17.36
CA LYS A 85 16.56 1.02 -18.15
C LYS A 85 15.51 -0.06 -17.82
N LYS A 86 15.89 -1.19 -17.18
CA LYS A 86 14.93 -2.23 -16.78
C LYS A 86 14.04 -1.77 -15.62
N LEU A 87 14.48 -0.82 -14.80
CA LEU A 87 13.70 -0.30 -13.68
C LEU A 87 12.37 0.30 -14.16
N SER A 88 12.39 1.12 -15.21
CA SER A 88 11.17 1.70 -15.78
C SER A 88 10.18 0.64 -16.29
N LYS A 89 10.68 -0.45 -16.89
CA LYS A 89 9.82 -1.58 -17.32
C LYS A 89 9.18 -2.28 -16.12
N LEU A 90 9.93 -2.47 -15.04
CA LEU A 90 9.42 -3.06 -13.79
C LEU A 90 8.36 -2.18 -13.15
N GLU A 91 8.58 -0.87 -13.08
CA GLU A 91 7.62 0.09 -12.56
C GLU A 91 6.31 0.08 -13.36
N GLN A 92 6.39 0.11 -14.70
CA GLN A 92 5.21 0.04 -15.55
C GLN A 92 4.45 -1.27 -15.33
N ALA A 93 5.17 -2.39 -15.25
CA ALA A 93 4.57 -3.69 -14.98
C ALA A 93 3.91 -3.74 -13.59
N TYR A 94 4.47 -3.06 -12.58
CA TYR A 94 3.88 -2.94 -11.25
C TYR A 94 2.57 -2.16 -11.27
N TYR A 95 2.47 -1.04 -11.97
CA TYR A 95 1.23 -0.24 -11.95
C TYR A 95 0.10 -0.80 -12.82
N GLN A 96 0.41 -1.59 -13.86
CA GLN A 96 -0.59 -2.17 -14.77
C GLN A 96 -1.67 -3.03 -14.07
N PRO A 97 -1.33 -4.00 -13.19
CA PRO A 97 -2.31 -4.83 -12.49
C PRO A 97 -3.34 -4.04 -11.69
N LYS A 98 -2.97 -2.86 -11.18
CA LYS A 98 -3.84 -2.04 -10.31
C LYS A 98 -5.19 -1.73 -10.95
N VAL A 99 -5.20 -1.42 -12.25
CA VAL A 99 -6.45 -1.11 -12.98
C VAL A 99 -7.37 -2.32 -13.02
N SER A 100 -6.83 -3.51 -13.34
CA SER A 100 -7.61 -4.74 -13.39
C SER A 100 -8.15 -5.16 -12.02
N LEU A 101 -7.34 -5.01 -10.97
CA LEU A 101 -7.70 -5.36 -9.60
C LEU A 101 -8.85 -4.48 -9.08
N ARG A 102 -8.83 -3.18 -9.36
CA ARG A 102 -9.87 -2.22 -8.93
C ARG A 102 -11.23 -2.46 -9.58
N LYS A 103 -11.31 -3.19 -10.70
CA LYS A 103 -12.59 -3.56 -11.34
C LYS A 103 -13.46 -4.40 -10.41
N ASN A 104 -12.86 -5.31 -9.63
CA ASN A 104 -13.55 -6.05 -8.59
C ASN A 104 -13.39 -5.33 -7.25
N LYS A 105 -14.32 -4.41 -6.94
CA LYS A 105 -14.27 -3.57 -5.74
C LYS A 105 -14.19 -4.39 -4.44
N LYS A 106 -14.99 -5.46 -4.31
CA LYS A 106 -14.99 -6.31 -3.11
C LYS A 106 -13.64 -7.00 -2.93
N TYR A 107 -13.09 -7.59 -4.00
CA TYR A 107 -11.77 -8.21 -3.94
C TYR A 107 -10.68 -7.17 -3.64
N TRP A 108 -10.68 -6.04 -4.33
CA TRP A 108 -9.74 -4.94 -4.07
C TRP A 108 -9.74 -4.51 -2.61
N ALA A 109 -10.92 -4.26 -2.04
CA ALA A 109 -11.04 -3.88 -0.63
C ALA A 109 -10.62 -5.00 0.34
N SER A 110 -10.81 -6.27 -0.03
CA SER A 110 -10.32 -7.41 0.77
C SER A 110 -8.79 -7.47 0.91
N LEU A 111 -8.05 -6.82 0.00
CA LEU A 111 -6.59 -6.72 0.07
C LEU A 111 -6.11 -5.73 1.15
N PHE A 112 -6.99 -4.89 1.67
CA PHE A 112 -6.70 -3.95 2.76
C PHE A 112 -7.20 -4.55 4.06
N ARG A 113 -6.28 -5.12 4.83
CA ARG A 113 -6.61 -5.72 6.13
C ARG A 113 -6.57 -4.63 7.19
N PRO A 114 -7.61 -4.47 8.03
CA PRO A 114 -7.57 -3.46 9.07
C PRO A 114 -6.60 -3.87 10.17
N HIS A 115 -5.86 -2.92 10.71
CA HIS A 115 -5.18 -3.09 11.99
C HIS A 115 -6.23 -3.20 13.10
N LYS A 116 -6.52 -4.43 13.55
CA LYS A 116 -7.66 -4.72 14.45
C LYS A 116 -7.74 -3.78 15.66
N THR A 117 -6.61 -3.57 16.33
CA THR A 117 -6.54 -2.69 17.50
C THR A 117 -6.81 -1.23 17.13
N ALA A 118 -6.19 -0.74 16.05
CA ALA A 118 -6.39 0.63 15.58
C ALA A 118 -7.83 0.87 15.13
N LEU A 119 -8.44 -0.08 14.41
CA LEU A 119 -9.84 -0.01 13.99
C LEU A 119 -10.79 0.03 15.19
N ALA A 120 -10.52 -0.76 16.24
CA ALA A 120 -11.32 -0.75 17.46
C ALA A 120 -11.24 0.61 18.18
N GLN A 121 -10.04 1.20 18.27
CA GLN A 121 -9.84 2.53 18.83
C GLN A 121 -10.50 3.62 17.99
N PHE A 122 -10.32 3.56 16.67
CA PHE A 122 -10.96 4.45 15.70
C PHE A 122 -12.48 4.49 15.87
N LYS A 123 -13.14 3.32 15.98
CA LYS A 123 -14.59 3.22 16.25
C LYS A 123 -14.99 3.91 17.57
N LYS A 124 -14.14 3.89 18.60
CA LYS A 124 -14.39 4.61 19.88
C LYS A 124 -14.23 6.12 19.71
N VAL A 125 -13.22 6.57 18.96
CA VAL A 125 -12.95 7.98 18.69
C VAL A 125 -14.09 8.61 17.90
N MET A 126 -14.61 7.92 16.87
CA MET A 126 -15.75 8.38 16.06
C MET A 126 -17.01 8.68 16.87
N LYS A 127 -17.21 8.01 18.02
CA LYS A 127 -18.36 8.25 18.90
C LYS A 127 -18.28 9.57 19.67
N LYS A 128 -17.08 10.14 19.82
CA LYS A 128 -16.82 11.28 20.70
C LYS A 128 -16.35 12.53 19.95
N HIS A 129 -15.80 12.36 18.76
CA HIS A 129 -15.07 13.40 18.04
C HIS A 129 -15.44 13.40 16.56
N LYS A 130 -15.35 14.58 15.92
CA LYS A 130 -15.36 14.66 14.46
C LYS A 130 -14.06 14.07 13.96
N VAL A 131 -14.14 13.12 13.02
CA VAL A 131 -12.99 12.42 12.48
C VAL A 131 -12.84 12.74 11.00
N LEU A 132 -11.61 13.03 10.57
CA LEU A 132 -11.22 13.10 9.17
C LEU A 132 -10.24 11.98 8.82
N ILE A 133 -10.27 11.55 7.56
CA ILE A 133 -9.22 10.72 6.98
C ILE A 133 -8.41 11.59 6.03
N ALA A 134 -7.09 11.64 6.22
CA ALA A 134 -6.17 12.24 5.25
C ALA A 134 -5.36 11.12 4.61
N THR A 135 -5.43 11.00 3.28
CA THR A 135 -4.84 9.87 2.58
C THR A 135 -4.36 10.23 1.18
N THR A 136 -3.33 9.52 0.72
CA THR A 136 -2.89 9.54 -0.68
C THR A 136 -3.60 8.48 -1.53
N ARG A 137 -4.68 7.87 -1.01
CA ARG A 137 -5.58 6.98 -1.75
C ARG A 137 -6.77 7.72 -2.32
N HIS A 138 -7.47 7.05 -3.23
CA HIS A 138 -8.77 7.47 -3.71
C HIS A 138 -9.82 7.26 -2.62
N ARG A 139 -10.64 8.26 -2.35
CA ARG A 139 -11.75 8.18 -1.40
C ARG A 139 -12.65 6.97 -1.64
N GLU A 140 -12.90 6.63 -2.90
CA GLU A 140 -13.75 5.50 -3.28
C GLU A 140 -13.16 4.18 -2.79
N ASP A 141 -11.83 4.02 -2.78
CA ASP A 141 -11.18 2.82 -2.26
C ASP A 141 -11.34 2.73 -0.73
N ILE A 142 -11.25 3.88 -0.03
CA ILE A 142 -11.41 3.97 1.43
C ILE A 142 -12.82 3.58 1.86
N LEU A 143 -13.84 4.12 1.19
CA LEU A 143 -15.24 3.85 1.50
C LEU A 143 -15.58 2.37 1.36
N VAL A 144 -15.12 1.71 0.28
CA VAL A 144 -15.35 0.27 0.09
C VAL A 144 -14.62 -0.54 1.17
N CYS A 145 -13.43 -0.12 1.61
CA CYS A 145 -12.76 -0.76 2.73
C CYS A 145 -13.55 -0.61 4.04
N PHE A 146 -14.03 0.59 4.35
CA PHE A 146 -14.83 0.82 5.55
C PHE A 146 -16.12 0.01 5.56
N ASP A 147 -16.83 -0.06 4.43
CA ASP A 147 -18.02 -0.91 4.28
C ASP A 147 -17.68 -2.38 4.56
N ASN A 148 -16.61 -2.90 3.96
CA ASN A 148 -16.10 -4.25 4.23
C ASN A 148 -15.70 -4.49 5.70
N TRP A 149 -15.35 -3.44 6.45
CA TRP A 149 -14.99 -3.53 7.87
C TRP A 149 -16.17 -3.23 8.82
N GLY A 150 -17.37 -3.06 8.27
CA GLY A 150 -18.56 -2.70 9.03
C GLY A 150 -18.44 -1.32 9.69
N VAL A 151 -17.90 -0.35 8.97
CA VAL A 151 -17.77 1.05 9.39
C VAL A 151 -18.54 1.92 8.40
N ARG A 152 -19.56 2.63 8.90
CA ARG A 152 -20.19 3.71 8.13
C ARG A 152 -19.38 4.99 8.34
N PHE A 153 -18.81 5.54 7.28
CA PHE A 153 -18.01 6.77 7.31
C PHE A 153 -18.52 7.74 6.25
N ASP A 154 -18.61 9.02 6.59
CA ASP A 154 -19.06 10.06 5.66
C ASP A 154 -17.93 10.42 4.69
N GLU A 155 -18.23 10.40 3.40
CA GLU A 155 -17.28 10.64 2.33
C GLU A 155 -16.73 12.07 2.34
N ASN A 156 -17.50 13.03 2.85
CA ASN A 156 -17.07 14.44 2.98
C ASN A 156 -15.97 14.62 4.03
N ASN A 157 -15.80 13.63 4.91
CA ASN A 157 -14.73 13.61 5.91
C ASN A 157 -13.46 12.91 5.41
N ILE A 158 -13.33 12.65 4.10
CA ILE A 158 -12.14 12.06 3.49
C ILE A 158 -11.46 13.09 2.59
N VAL A 159 -10.27 13.50 3.01
CA VAL A 159 -9.34 14.34 2.27
C VAL A 159 -8.36 13.40 1.55
N ASP A 160 -8.45 13.35 0.23
CA ASP A 160 -7.86 12.30 -0.59
C ASP A 160 -6.83 12.84 -1.60
N LEU A 161 -6.26 11.94 -2.41
CA LEU A 161 -5.19 12.30 -3.36
C LEU A 161 -5.58 13.32 -4.43
N ARG A 162 -6.88 13.64 -4.59
CA ARG A 162 -7.34 14.66 -5.56
C ARG A 162 -7.03 16.08 -5.11
N ILE A 163 -6.86 16.28 -3.80
CA ILE A 163 -6.53 17.60 -3.23
C ILE A 163 -5.02 17.84 -3.34
N SER A 164 -4.22 16.90 -2.82
CA SER A 164 -2.77 16.88 -3.00
C SER A 164 -2.22 15.47 -2.70
N LYS A 165 -1.00 15.18 -3.16
CA LYS A 165 -0.22 14.02 -2.69
C LYS A 165 0.57 14.34 -1.40
N ASP A 166 0.72 15.62 -1.06
CA ASP A 166 1.32 16.06 0.19
C ASP A 166 0.24 16.15 1.29
N LYS A 167 0.45 15.42 2.38
CA LYS A 167 -0.45 15.42 3.53
C LYS A 167 -0.49 16.78 4.23
N GLN A 168 0.59 17.56 4.21
CA GLN A 168 0.58 18.89 4.82
C GLN A 168 -0.34 19.85 4.05
N GLU A 169 -0.33 19.77 2.72
CA GLU A 169 -1.22 20.54 1.87
C GLU A 169 -2.68 20.10 2.00
N GLN A 170 -2.93 18.80 2.22
CA GLN A 170 -4.26 18.27 2.51
C GLN A 170 -4.88 18.86 3.79
N PHE A 171 -4.08 19.39 4.72
CA PHE A 171 -4.55 19.98 5.98
C PHE A 171 -4.68 21.50 5.98
N ARG A 172 -4.25 22.18 4.92
CA ARG A 172 -4.43 23.63 4.75
C ARG A 172 -5.80 23.94 4.16
#